data_AF-M4C4F1-F1
#
_entry.id   AF-M4C4F1-F1
#
_cell.length_a   1.000
_cell.length_b   1.000
_cell.length_c   1.000
_cell.angle_alpha   90.00
_cell.angle_beta   90.00
_cell.angle_gamma   90.00
#
_symmetry.space_group_name_H-M   'P 1'
#
loop_
_entity.id
_entity.type
_entity.pdbx_description
1 polymer ?
#
loop_
_entity_poly.entity_id
_entity_poly.type
_entity_poly.pdbx_seq_one_letter_code
_entity_poly.pdbx_strand_id
1 'polypeptide(L)'
;MTVSTTSPLPLVLAAAALLAGAHARSNTGEPGFCKDDKSCEENYVCIRVQTTRSGIEGVKQCLPYVAEGDVCSGTFSGLCPSFSTWDTKFQSISSVCAYQLPSGTDQCLNDTFSGGSDTSGYVSCMDISAGSGSSATSVGVIFGCVDFDGSNLLFEEDSANWELSSEMNYTGVINEGCVNPTNGENSDVVCSGRGTCAPASSGSMGYACNCNIGYNGTFCQNIVSNKCTLESQCQAGTCNLVTQECECEEGTTGDQCAFCDPSSTKACNGRGKCVAAPSLTTDVNGTTNANGTMDSDTTTSAGSDMNMATVDTVDSEGSGSPTAARFLMEAVGMASLGSTSGGGNGNVCVCESGYTGDQCTREVESSGSGDDKKSGRRNPSSSDASSIATSFGVVAAAFAFAVWN
;
A
#
# COMPACT_ATOMS: atom_id res chain seq x y z
N MET A 1 -83.46 -14.66 19.63
CA MET A 1 -82.76 -15.72 20.39
C MET A 1 -81.44 -15.99 19.71
N THR A 2 -80.40 -15.96 20.52
CA THR A 2 -78.96 -16.07 20.24
C THR A 2 -78.55 -17.38 19.57
N VAL A 3 -77.67 -17.32 18.55
CA VAL A 3 -76.56 -18.28 18.38
C VAL A 3 -75.34 -17.54 17.81
N SER A 4 -74.21 -17.80 18.47
CA SER A 4 -72.85 -17.30 18.25
C SER A 4 -72.03 -18.38 17.54
N THR A 5 -71.15 -18.03 16.60
CA THR A 5 -69.95 -18.83 16.23
C THR A 5 -68.92 -18.02 15.41
N THR A 6 -67.80 -17.67 16.07
CA THR A 6 -66.38 -17.87 15.70
C THR A 6 -65.79 -17.41 14.35
N SER A 7 -64.72 -16.60 14.45
CA SER A 7 -63.71 -16.14 13.46
C SER A 7 -62.85 -17.27 12.83
N PRO A 8 -61.99 -17.00 11.80
CA PRO A 8 -60.69 -16.33 12.04
C PRO A 8 -60.23 -15.32 10.97
N LEU A 9 -59.37 -14.38 11.42
CA LEU A 9 -58.51 -13.50 10.61
C LEU A 9 -57.42 -14.30 9.87
N PRO A 10 -56.98 -13.88 8.67
CA PRO A 10 -55.67 -14.26 8.14
C PRO A 10 -54.57 -13.34 8.73
N LEU A 11 -53.65 -13.97 9.47
CA LEU A 11 -52.39 -13.42 9.94
C LEU A 11 -51.43 -13.34 8.73
N VAL A 12 -51.20 -12.14 8.20
CA VAL A 12 -50.15 -11.90 7.20
C VAL A 12 -48.82 -11.78 7.95
N LEU A 13 -48.01 -12.84 7.92
CA LEU A 13 -46.60 -12.78 8.33
C LEU A 13 -45.84 -11.96 7.29
N ALA A 14 -45.52 -10.71 7.63
CA ALA A 14 -44.48 -9.96 6.95
C ALA A 14 -43.11 -10.51 7.42
N ALA A 15 -42.47 -11.31 6.57
CA ALA A 15 -41.06 -11.63 6.71
C ALA A 15 -40.25 -10.41 6.28
N ALA A 16 -39.95 -9.51 7.23
CA ALA A 16 -38.94 -8.49 7.04
C ALA A 16 -37.56 -9.17 7.03
N ALA A 17 -37.03 -9.39 5.83
CA ALA A 17 -35.65 -9.80 5.65
C ALA A 17 -34.75 -8.63 6.09
N LEU A 18 -34.07 -8.82 7.22
CA LEU A 18 -32.94 -8.00 7.66
C LEU A 18 -31.77 -8.27 6.69
N LEU A 19 -31.76 -7.59 5.54
CA LEU A 19 -30.53 -7.37 4.79
C LEU A 19 -29.76 -6.33 5.60
N ALA A 20 -28.82 -6.79 6.41
CA ALA A 20 -27.74 -5.96 6.90
C ALA A 20 -26.93 -5.52 5.68
N GLY A 21 -27.30 -4.38 5.10
CA GLY A 21 -26.45 -3.69 4.14
C GLY A 21 -25.14 -3.41 4.87
N ALA A 22 -24.05 -4.03 4.40
CA ALA A 22 -22.72 -3.60 4.76
C ALA A 22 -22.60 -2.15 4.26
N HIS A 23 -22.89 -1.19 5.13
CA HIS A 23 -22.67 0.21 4.84
C HIS A 23 -21.17 0.39 4.69
N ALA A 24 -20.70 0.68 3.47
CA ALA A 24 -19.34 1.12 3.24
C ALA A 24 -19.05 2.27 4.21
N ARG A 25 -18.01 2.11 5.03
CA ARG A 25 -17.65 3.11 6.04
C ARG A 25 -16.98 4.30 5.34
N SER A 26 -17.61 5.46 5.45
CA SER A 26 -17.06 6.76 5.04
C SER A 26 -15.73 7.04 5.75
N ASN A 27 -14.73 7.51 5.01
CA ASN A 27 -13.39 7.91 5.48
C ASN A 27 -13.31 9.38 5.95
N THR A 28 -14.46 10.00 6.24
CA THR A 28 -14.63 11.42 6.62
C THR A 28 -13.99 11.86 7.96
N GLY A 29 -13.04 11.09 8.49
CA GLY A 29 -12.29 11.43 9.70
C GLY A 29 -10.84 10.94 9.68
N GLU A 30 -10.37 10.40 8.56
CA GLU A 30 -8.99 9.94 8.43
C GLU A 30 -8.03 11.12 8.13
N PRO A 31 -6.77 11.09 8.58
CA PRO A 31 -5.80 12.16 8.35
C PRO A 31 -5.60 12.47 6.86
N GLY A 32 -5.76 13.74 6.49
CA GLY A 32 -5.63 14.24 5.13
C GLY A 32 -6.77 13.83 4.18
N PHE A 33 -7.86 13.22 4.67
CA PHE A 33 -9.00 12.88 3.83
C PHE A 33 -9.57 14.12 3.13
N CYS A 34 -9.90 13.98 1.85
CA CYS A 34 -10.47 15.04 1.04
C CYS A 34 -11.72 14.58 0.29
N LYS A 35 -12.72 15.46 0.23
CA LYS A 35 -13.93 15.26 -0.59
C LYS A 35 -13.65 15.63 -2.05
N ASP A 36 -12.99 16.77 -2.21
CA ASP A 36 -12.60 17.41 -3.46
C ASP A 36 -11.42 18.37 -3.21
N ASP A 37 -10.87 18.98 -4.25
CA ASP A 37 -9.70 19.87 -4.14
C ASP A 37 -9.95 21.07 -3.22
N LYS A 38 -11.21 21.51 -3.04
CA LYS A 38 -11.53 22.64 -2.16
C LYS A 38 -11.49 22.27 -0.68
N SER A 39 -11.46 20.96 -0.38
CA SER A 39 -11.25 20.48 0.97
C SER A 39 -9.78 20.40 1.38
N CYS A 40 -8.85 20.64 0.45
CA CYS A 40 -7.42 20.67 0.71
C CYS A 40 -6.92 22.08 1.04
N GLU A 41 -5.79 22.14 1.76
CA GLU A 41 -5.06 23.38 1.99
C GLU A 41 -4.45 23.93 0.69
N GLU A 42 -3.96 25.17 0.75
CA GLU A 42 -3.28 25.79 -0.40
C GLU A 42 -2.03 24.99 -0.80
N ASN A 43 -1.82 24.80 -2.11
CA ASN A 43 -0.79 23.94 -2.69
C ASN A 43 -0.98 22.45 -2.38
N TYR A 44 -2.21 22.01 -2.09
CA TYR A 44 -2.57 20.60 -2.04
C TYR A 44 -3.74 20.33 -3.00
N VAL A 45 -3.81 19.09 -3.49
CA VAL A 45 -4.86 18.62 -4.41
C VAL A 45 -5.41 17.28 -3.94
N CYS A 46 -6.69 17.02 -4.20
CA CYS A 46 -7.36 15.82 -3.72
C CYS A 46 -7.15 14.65 -4.69
N ILE A 47 -6.22 13.75 -4.36
CA ILE A 47 -5.89 12.60 -5.20
C ILE A 47 -6.65 11.37 -4.73
N ARG A 48 -7.24 10.68 -5.69
CA ARG A 48 -8.02 9.45 -5.50
C ARG A 48 -7.17 8.22 -5.77
N VAL A 49 -7.32 7.18 -4.95
CA VAL A 49 -6.90 5.81 -5.28
C VAL A 49 -8.12 5.01 -5.74
N GLN A 50 -8.00 4.38 -6.91
CA GLN A 50 -8.97 3.39 -7.37
C GLN A 50 -8.69 2.05 -6.70
N THR A 51 -9.73 1.42 -6.14
CA THR A 51 -9.66 0.10 -5.53
C THR A 51 -11.02 -0.58 -5.63
N THR A 52 -11.03 -1.91 -5.74
CA THR A 52 -12.22 -2.76 -5.68
C THR A 52 -12.29 -3.57 -4.38
N ARG A 53 -11.41 -3.29 -3.40
CA ARG A 53 -11.42 -3.96 -2.09
C ARG A 53 -12.77 -3.74 -1.39
N SER A 54 -13.37 -4.83 -0.92
CA SER A 54 -14.67 -4.77 -0.26
C SER A 54 -14.62 -3.93 1.03
N GLY A 55 -15.61 -3.06 1.22
CA GLY A 55 -15.73 -2.21 2.41
C GLY A 55 -14.79 -1.00 2.42
N ILE A 56 -14.07 -0.75 1.32
CA ILE A 56 -13.16 0.36 1.11
C ILE A 56 -13.67 1.16 -0.09
N GLU A 57 -14.15 2.37 0.15
CA GLU A 57 -14.63 3.28 -0.90
C GLU A 57 -14.16 4.71 -0.63
N GLY A 58 -14.18 5.54 -1.68
CA GLY A 58 -13.92 6.96 -1.55
C GLY A 58 -12.50 7.29 -1.10
N VAL A 59 -11.54 6.40 -1.34
CA VAL A 59 -10.15 6.54 -0.90
C VAL A 59 -9.49 7.72 -1.61
N LYS A 60 -9.39 8.85 -0.89
CA LYS A 60 -8.81 10.09 -1.41
C LYS A 60 -8.07 10.83 -0.30
N GLN A 61 -6.95 11.46 -0.66
CA GLN A 61 -6.14 12.23 0.27
C GLN A 61 -5.63 13.52 -0.38
N CYS A 62 -5.47 14.58 0.40
CA CYS A 62 -4.75 15.78 0.00
C CYS A 62 -3.26 15.48 -0.13
N LEU A 63 -2.70 15.72 -1.32
CA LEU A 63 -1.27 15.60 -1.60
C LEU A 63 -0.69 16.96 -1.97
N PRO A 64 0.59 17.23 -1.63
CA PRO A 64 1.26 18.46 -2.02
C PRO A 64 1.34 18.57 -3.54
N TYR A 65 1.05 19.76 -4.06
CA TYR A 65 1.04 20.08 -5.47
C TYR A 65 1.55 21.50 -5.69
N VAL A 66 2.85 21.59 -5.98
CA VAL A 66 3.57 22.83 -6.30
C VAL A 66 3.85 22.92 -7.79
N ALA A 67 4.09 21.77 -8.44
CA ALA A 67 4.36 21.66 -9.86
C ALA A 67 3.76 20.38 -10.46
N GLU A 68 3.67 20.38 -11.80
CA GLU A 68 3.30 19.19 -12.56
C GLU A 68 4.30 18.05 -12.28
N GLY A 69 3.78 16.85 -12.01
CA GLY A 69 4.58 15.69 -11.61
C GLY A 69 4.77 15.48 -10.12
N ASP A 70 4.33 16.41 -9.26
CA ASP A 70 4.33 16.17 -7.81
C ASP A 70 3.35 15.04 -7.43
N VAL A 71 2.21 15.00 -8.11
CA VAL A 71 1.14 14.00 -7.92
C VAL A 71 0.89 13.19 -9.18
N CYS A 72 0.46 11.94 -8.99
CA CYS A 72 0.07 11.07 -10.09
C CYS A 72 -1.29 11.48 -10.67
N SER A 73 -1.29 12.21 -11.78
CA SER A 73 -2.50 12.70 -12.43
C SER A 73 -2.23 13.18 -13.86
N GLY A 74 -3.24 13.07 -14.72
CA GLY A 74 -3.18 13.61 -16.09
C GLY A 74 -2.05 12.96 -16.90
N THR A 75 -1.11 13.74 -17.41
CA THR A 75 0.02 13.23 -18.21
C THR A 75 1.31 13.08 -17.41
N PHE A 76 1.25 13.24 -16.09
CA PHE A 76 2.42 13.21 -15.21
C PHE A 76 2.33 12.07 -14.18
N SER A 77 3.41 11.29 -14.11
CA SER A 77 3.65 10.38 -13.00
C SER A 77 4.03 11.18 -11.76
N GLY A 78 3.61 10.74 -10.57
CA GLY A 78 3.95 11.41 -9.32
C GLY A 78 3.55 10.60 -8.11
N LEU A 79 3.35 11.26 -6.97
CA LEU A 79 2.93 10.62 -5.74
C LEU A 79 1.45 10.27 -5.74
N CYS A 80 1.14 9.16 -5.07
CA CYS A 80 -0.19 8.71 -4.72
C CYS A 80 -0.39 8.76 -3.19
N PRO A 81 -1.65 8.83 -2.74
CA PRO A 81 -1.98 8.75 -1.32
C PRO A 81 -1.31 7.60 -0.57
N SER A 82 -0.95 7.87 0.68
CA SER A 82 -0.44 6.87 1.63
C SER A 82 -1.44 6.71 2.78
N PHE A 83 -1.58 5.51 3.32
CA PHE A 83 -2.61 5.20 4.31
C PHE A 83 -2.03 4.60 5.60
N SER A 84 -0.74 4.77 5.85
CA SER A 84 -0.02 4.12 6.96
C SER A 84 -0.65 4.37 8.34
N THR A 85 -1.27 5.53 8.56
CA THR A 85 -1.93 5.87 9.84
C THR A 85 -3.45 5.79 9.81
N TRP A 86 -4.04 5.49 8.65
CA TRP A 86 -5.50 5.36 8.54
C TRP A 86 -5.96 4.08 9.26
N ASP A 87 -7.27 3.93 9.45
CA ASP A 87 -7.84 2.67 9.95
C ASP A 87 -7.27 1.45 9.20
N THR A 88 -6.99 0.39 9.95
CA THR A 88 -6.25 -0.80 9.51
C THR A 88 -6.71 -1.40 8.19
N LYS A 89 -8.00 -1.30 7.83
CA LYS A 89 -8.51 -1.76 6.53
C LYS A 89 -7.87 -1.02 5.35
N PHE A 90 -7.60 0.28 5.49
CA PHE A 90 -6.98 1.11 4.46
C PHE A 90 -5.46 0.93 4.41
N GLN A 91 -4.82 0.49 5.50
CA GLN A 91 -3.39 0.17 5.53
C GLN A 91 -3.01 -1.01 4.62
N SER A 92 -3.99 -1.76 4.12
CA SER A 92 -3.79 -2.81 3.11
C SER A 92 -3.69 -2.27 1.68
N ILE A 93 -3.97 -0.99 1.46
CA ILE A 93 -3.92 -0.38 0.13
C ILE A 93 -2.47 -0.09 -0.25
N SER A 94 -2.08 -0.56 -1.43
CA SER A 94 -0.77 -0.32 -2.02
C SER A 94 -0.89 0.55 -3.26
N SER A 95 -0.57 1.82 -3.10
CA SER A 95 -0.77 2.82 -4.15
C SER A 95 0.28 2.72 -5.27
N VAL A 96 -0.20 2.49 -6.48
CA VAL A 96 0.59 2.49 -7.73
C VAL A 96 0.11 3.62 -8.63
N CYS A 97 1.04 4.42 -9.14
CA CYS A 97 0.78 5.38 -10.21
C CYS A 97 0.86 4.67 -11.55
N ALA A 98 -0.29 4.35 -12.13
CA ALA A 98 -0.40 3.53 -13.34
C ALA A 98 -0.98 4.32 -14.51
N TYR A 99 -0.68 3.89 -15.73
CA TYR A 99 -1.43 4.30 -16.91
C TYR A 99 -2.83 3.71 -16.87
N GLN A 100 -3.80 4.56 -17.14
CA GLN A 100 -5.20 4.24 -17.28
C GLN A 100 -5.77 4.94 -18.52
N LEU A 101 -6.73 4.29 -19.17
CA LEU A 101 -7.61 4.91 -20.13
C LEU A 101 -8.49 5.96 -19.42
N PRO A 102 -8.76 7.10 -20.07
CA PRO A 102 -9.76 8.05 -19.58
C PRO A 102 -11.09 7.36 -19.25
N SER A 103 -11.68 7.71 -18.11
CA SER A 103 -12.91 7.08 -17.64
C SER A 103 -14.17 7.71 -18.25
N GLY A 104 -15.25 6.93 -18.34
CA GLY A 104 -16.57 7.46 -18.69
C GLY A 104 -16.70 7.81 -20.17
N THR A 105 -17.14 9.04 -20.46
CA THR A 105 -17.26 9.56 -21.83
C THR A 105 -16.03 10.33 -22.28
N ASP A 106 -15.04 10.52 -21.39
CA ASP A 106 -13.89 11.35 -21.68
C ASP A 106 -13.00 10.67 -22.74
N GLN A 107 -12.52 11.47 -23.68
CA GLN A 107 -11.66 11.01 -24.75
C GLN A 107 -10.32 11.74 -24.73
N CYS A 108 -9.28 11.08 -25.21
CA CYS A 108 -8.01 11.74 -25.43
C CYS A 108 -8.15 12.84 -26.49
N LEU A 109 -7.64 14.02 -26.18
CA LEU A 109 -7.39 15.05 -27.17
C LEU A 109 -6.31 14.54 -28.14
N ASN A 110 -6.74 14.14 -29.33
CA ASN A 110 -5.81 13.81 -30.42
C ASN A 110 -5.36 15.08 -31.15
N ASP A 111 -4.14 15.08 -31.69
CA ASP A 111 -3.60 16.18 -32.51
C ASP A 111 -4.46 16.52 -33.76
N THR A 112 -5.36 15.62 -34.16
CA THR A 112 -6.35 15.84 -35.23
C THR A 112 -7.64 16.52 -34.78
N PHE A 113 -7.79 16.82 -33.48
CA PHE A 113 -8.94 17.56 -32.96
C PHE A 113 -8.89 19.01 -33.46
N SER A 114 -9.54 19.23 -34.60
CA SER A 114 -9.81 20.55 -35.18
C SER A 114 -11.15 21.13 -34.68
N GLY A 115 -11.73 20.53 -33.64
CA GLY A 115 -13.02 20.93 -33.06
C GLY A 115 -12.90 22.30 -32.41
N GLY A 116 -13.92 23.13 -32.57
CA GLY A 116 -13.98 24.49 -32.01
C GLY A 116 -13.85 24.53 -30.48
N SER A 117 -14.05 25.71 -29.90
CA SER A 117 -13.78 26.09 -28.49
C SER A 117 -14.37 25.23 -27.36
N ASP A 118 -15.08 24.13 -27.65
CA ASP A 118 -15.67 23.24 -26.67
C ASP A 118 -14.83 21.97 -26.50
N THR A 119 -14.01 21.95 -25.44
CA THR A 119 -13.18 20.82 -25.02
C THR A 119 -13.86 19.96 -23.94
N SER A 120 -15.17 20.12 -23.75
CA SER A 120 -15.94 19.32 -22.79
C SER A 120 -15.91 17.85 -23.17
N GLY A 121 -15.60 16.97 -22.20
CA GLY A 121 -15.48 15.53 -22.43
C GLY A 121 -14.15 15.10 -23.06
N TYR A 122 -13.13 15.96 -23.03
CA TYR A 122 -11.78 15.59 -23.47
C TYR A 122 -10.73 15.85 -22.39
N VAL A 123 -9.70 15.00 -22.37
CA VAL A 123 -8.53 15.13 -21.49
C VAL A 123 -7.24 15.09 -22.30
N SER A 124 -6.21 15.78 -21.81
CA SER A 124 -4.87 15.65 -22.38
C SER A 124 -4.34 14.27 -22.02
N CYS A 125 -3.95 13.51 -23.04
CA CYS A 125 -3.39 12.18 -22.89
C CYS A 125 -1.94 12.16 -23.38
N MET A 126 -1.25 11.09 -22.99
CA MET A 126 0.01 10.69 -23.57
C MET A 126 -0.18 9.35 -24.29
N ASP A 127 0.53 9.16 -25.39
CA ASP A 127 0.51 7.90 -26.12
C ASP A 127 1.54 6.93 -25.54
N ILE A 128 1.10 5.71 -25.26
CA ILE A 128 1.97 4.58 -24.93
C ILE A 128 1.81 3.47 -25.96
N SER A 129 2.84 2.63 -26.09
CA SER A 129 2.74 1.38 -26.85
C SER A 129 2.26 0.27 -25.91
N ALA A 130 1.03 -0.18 -26.10
CA ALA A 130 0.49 -1.35 -25.42
C ALA A 130 0.77 -2.62 -26.24
N GLY A 131 1.10 -3.71 -25.55
CA GLY A 131 1.42 -5.00 -26.17
C GLY A 131 2.88 -5.18 -26.55
N SER A 132 3.19 -6.23 -27.33
CA SER A 132 4.56 -6.56 -27.72
C SER A 132 4.70 -6.81 -29.22
N GLY A 133 5.88 -6.49 -29.79
CA GLY A 133 6.22 -6.77 -31.17
C GLY A 133 5.34 -6.06 -32.20
N SER A 134 4.98 -6.75 -33.28
CA SER A 134 4.18 -6.20 -34.39
C SER A 134 2.69 -6.00 -34.06
N SER A 135 2.23 -6.48 -32.91
CA SER A 135 0.87 -6.24 -32.39
C SER A 135 0.80 -5.05 -31.44
N ALA A 136 1.92 -4.36 -31.18
CA ALA A 136 1.90 -3.20 -30.31
C ALA A 136 1.03 -2.10 -30.91
N THR A 137 0.09 -1.58 -30.11
CA THR A 137 -0.81 -0.50 -30.52
C THR A 137 -0.53 0.77 -29.73
N SER A 138 -0.68 1.91 -30.39
CA SER A 138 -0.60 3.21 -29.72
C SER A 138 -1.92 3.49 -29.03
N VAL A 139 -1.89 3.74 -27.73
CA VAL A 139 -3.07 3.99 -26.92
C VAL A 139 -2.85 5.26 -26.10
N GLY A 140 -3.83 6.17 -26.16
CA GLY A 140 -3.84 7.37 -25.35
C GLY A 140 -4.25 7.06 -23.91
N VAL A 141 -3.39 7.40 -22.96
CA VAL A 141 -3.56 7.13 -21.53
C VAL A 141 -3.32 8.39 -20.69
N ILE A 142 -3.79 8.32 -19.46
CA ILE A 142 -3.48 9.25 -18.38
C ILE A 142 -2.91 8.47 -17.19
N PHE A 143 -2.29 9.16 -16.25
CA PHE A 143 -1.89 8.64 -14.97
C PHE A 143 -3.02 8.68 -13.95
N GLY A 144 -3.05 7.68 -13.08
CA GLY A 144 -3.89 7.67 -11.89
C GLY A 144 -3.40 6.68 -10.85
N CYS A 145 -3.82 6.90 -9.61
CA CYS A 145 -3.48 6.02 -8.50
C CYS A 145 -4.44 4.85 -8.43
N VAL A 146 -3.88 3.65 -8.37
CA VAL A 146 -4.62 2.39 -8.33
C VAL A 146 -4.01 1.51 -7.26
N ASP A 147 -4.86 0.80 -6.53
CA ASP A 147 -4.48 -0.16 -5.50
C ASP A 147 -3.94 -1.45 -6.15
N PHE A 148 -2.97 -2.08 -5.49
CA PHE A 148 -2.34 -3.32 -5.90
C PHE A 148 -2.49 -4.36 -4.78
N ASP A 149 -2.89 -5.58 -5.12
CA ASP A 149 -3.11 -6.66 -4.15
C ASP A 149 -1.98 -7.71 -4.14
N GLY A 150 -0.83 -7.41 -4.74
CA GLY A 150 0.26 -8.37 -4.95
C GLY A 150 0.16 -9.14 -6.27
N SER A 151 -1.04 -9.22 -6.85
CA SER A 151 -1.31 -9.99 -8.06
C SER A 151 -1.82 -9.13 -9.20
N ASN A 152 -2.64 -8.11 -8.95
CA ASN A 152 -3.25 -7.27 -9.99
C ASN A 152 -3.42 -5.82 -9.49
N LEU A 153 -3.47 -4.90 -10.44
CA LEU A 153 -4.06 -3.58 -10.18
C LEU A 153 -5.56 -3.75 -10.06
N LEU A 154 -6.14 -3.17 -9.01
CA LEU A 154 -7.55 -3.32 -8.65
C LEU A 154 -8.44 -2.37 -9.44
N PHE A 155 -8.46 -2.57 -10.75
CA PHE A 155 -9.48 -2.02 -11.63
C PHE A 155 -10.79 -2.82 -11.51
N GLU A 156 -11.89 -2.23 -11.96
CA GLU A 156 -13.16 -2.96 -12.10
C GLU A 156 -12.98 -4.09 -13.12
N GLU A 157 -13.45 -5.29 -12.76
CA GLU A 157 -13.39 -6.46 -13.64
C GLU A 157 -14.12 -6.18 -14.97
N ASP A 158 -13.62 -6.74 -16.06
CA ASP A 158 -14.12 -6.53 -17.44
C ASP A 158 -14.06 -5.07 -17.95
N SER A 159 -13.41 -4.15 -17.23
CA SER A 159 -13.17 -2.79 -17.72
C SER A 159 -12.04 -2.74 -18.75
N ALA A 160 -12.04 -1.72 -19.60
CA ALA A 160 -10.94 -1.52 -20.55
C ALA A 160 -9.59 -1.27 -19.84
N ASN A 161 -9.61 -0.73 -18.61
CA ASN A 161 -8.43 -0.59 -17.77
C ASN A 161 -7.94 -1.94 -17.23
N TRP A 162 -8.87 -2.84 -16.90
CA TRP A 162 -8.52 -4.22 -16.54
C TRP A 162 -7.83 -4.95 -17.71
N GLU A 163 -8.37 -4.84 -18.94
CA GLU A 163 -7.76 -5.43 -20.14
C GLU A 163 -6.37 -4.83 -20.44
N LEU A 164 -6.28 -3.49 -20.44
CA LEU A 164 -5.01 -2.78 -20.58
C LEU A 164 -4.01 -3.24 -19.51
N SER A 165 -4.46 -3.45 -18.27
CA SER A 165 -3.55 -3.85 -17.20
C SER A 165 -2.86 -5.19 -17.46
N SER A 166 -3.59 -6.12 -18.09
CA SER A 166 -3.06 -7.43 -18.49
C SER A 166 -2.10 -7.31 -19.67
N GLU A 167 -2.46 -6.50 -20.68
CA GLU A 167 -1.63 -6.26 -21.85
C GLU A 167 -0.27 -5.62 -21.50
N MET A 168 -0.26 -4.73 -20.49
CA MET A 168 0.94 -4.07 -20.01
C MET A 168 1.77 -4.92 -19.02
N ASN A 169 1.29 -6.10 -18.62
CA ASN A 169 1.94 -6.96 -17.63
C ASN A 169 2.32 -6.21 -16.32
N TYR A 170 1.38 -5.42 -15.78
CA TYR A 170 1.64 -4.60 -14.57
C TYR A 170 2.17 -5.42 -13.40
N THR A 171 1.60 -6.59 -13.17
CA THR A 171 2.01 -7.49 -12.10
C THR A 171 3.50 -7.81 -12.16
N GLY A 172 4.00 -8.16 -13.34
CA GLY A 172 5.42 -8.46 -13.53
C GLY A 172 6.31 -7.24 -13.23
N VAL A 173 5.98 -6.08 -13.81
CA VAL A 173 6.82 -4.89 -13.67
C VAL A 173 6.77 -4.28 -12.26
N ILE A 174 5.63 -4.35 -11.58
CA ILE A 174 5.47 -3.88 -10.19
C ILE A 174 6.23 -4.80 -9.23
N ASN A 175 6.08 -6.12 -9.39
CA ASN A 175 6.78 -7.09 -8.54
C ASN A 175 8.29 -7.04 -8.73
N GLU A 176 8.77 -6.77 -9.94
CA GLU A 176 10.20 -6.59 -10.21
C GLU A 176 10.76 -5.26 -9.68
N GLY A 177 10.02 -4.17 -9.87
CA GLY A 177 10.53 -2.82 -9.61
C GLY A 177 10.24 -2.25 -8.22
N CYS A 178 9.16 -2.71 -7.57
CA CYS A 178 8.61 -2.01 -6.41
C CYS A 178 8.33 -2.91 -5.20
N VAL A 179 8.28 -4.23 -5.36
CA VAL A 179 8.11 -5.15 -4.23
C VAL A 179 9.49 -5.52 -3.68
N ASN A 180 9.69 -5.31 -2.38
CA ASN A 180 10.95 -5.65 -1.75
C ASN A 180 11.09 -7.18 -1.67
N PRO A 181 12.15 -7.79 -2.24
CA PRO A 181 12.34 -9.24 -2.23
C PRO A 181 12.58 -9.83 -0.84
N THR A 182 12.84 -9.00 0.17
CA THR A 182 12.90 -9.45 1.56
C THR A 182 11.53 -9.64 2.20
N ASN A 183 10.46 -9.16 1.56
CA ASN A 183 9.11 -9.43 2.00
C ASN A 183 8.74 -10.89 1.71
N GLY A 184 7.65 -11.38 2.31
CA GLY A 184 7.15 -12.73 2.03
C GLY A 184 6.80 -12.91 0.54
N GLU A 185 6.85 -14.17 0.07
CA GLU A 185 6.35 -14.51 -1.28
C GLU A 185 4.89 -14.04 -1.40
N ASN A 186 4.60 -13.22 -2.43
CA ASN A 186 3.31 -12.55 -2.66
C ASN A 186 2.97 -11.37 -1.74
N SER A 187 3.98 -10.64 -1.25
CA SER A 187 3.73 -9.37 -0.55
C SER A 187 2.93 -8.40 -1.44
N ASP A 188 1.79 -7.95 -0.91
CA ASP A 188 0.96 -6.93 -1.53
C ASP A 188 1.45 -5.51 -1.24
N VAL A 189 2.56 -5.35 -0.50
CA VAL A 189 3.09 -4.06 -0.06
C VAL A 189 4.17 -3.57 -1.04
N VAL A 190 3.79 -2.60 -1.88
CA VAL A 190 4.72 -1.92 -2.78
C VAL A 190 5.47 -0.81 -2.03
N CYS A 191 6.74 -0.60 -2.37
CA CYS A 191 7.56 0.48 -1.82
C CYS A 191 7.57 0.55 -0.29
N SER A 192 7.52 -0.63 0.35
CA SER A 192 7.43 -0.79 1.81
C SER A 192 6.32 0.02 2.47
N GLY A 193 5.26 0.38 1.73
CA GLY A 193 4.17 1.25 2.19
C GLY A 193 4.59 2.71 2.44
N ARG A 194 5.78 3.11 1.96
CA ARG A 194 6.45 4.39 2.27
C ARG A 194 6.75 5.22 1.02
N GLY A 195 6.04 4.94 -0.06
CA GLY A 195 6.19 5.60 -1.34
C GLY A 195 5.15 5.15 -2.34
N THR A 196 5.27 5.65 -3.56
CA THR A 196 4.42 5.30 -4.70
C THR A 196 5.23 4.51 -5.72
N CYS A 197 4.71 3.37 -6.17
CA CYS A 197 5.29 2.68 -7.31
C CYS A 197 4.84 3.39 -8.59
N ALA A 198 5.77 3.90 -9.40
CA ALA A 198 5.46 4.70 -10.58
C ALA A 198 6.46 4.39 -11.70
N PRO A 199 6.13 4.65 -12.98
CA PRO A 199 7.12 4.52 -14.03
C PRO A 199 8.22 5.56 -13.86
N ALA A 200 9.47 5.16 -14.14
CA ALA A 200 10.65 6.01 -13.99
C ALA A 200 10.63 7.24 -14.91
N SER A 201 9.83 7.20 -15.98
CA SER A 201 9.57 8.34 -16.87
C SER A 201 8.26 8.12 -17.63
N SER A 202 7.64 9.19 -18.12
CA SER A 202 6.48 9.10 -19.01
C SER A 202 6.77 8.18 -20.21
N GLY A 203 5.90 7.21 -20.45
CA GLY A 203 5.98 6.23 -21.53
C GLY A 203 6.83 5.00 -21.19
N SER A 204 7.47 4.97 -20.02
CA SER A 204 8.26 3.82 -19.57
C SER A 204 7.38 2.76 -18.90
N MET A 205 7.82 1.50 -19.03
CA MET A 205 7.33 0.35 -18.25
C MET A 205 8.32 -0.11 -17.18
N GLY A 206 9.44 0.60 -17.01
CA GLY A 206 10.31 0.43 -15.86
C GLY A 206 9.72 1.15 -14.65
N TYR A 207 9.13 0.40 -13.73
CA TYR A 207 8.56 0.93 -12.49
C TYR A 207 9.60 0.97 -11.38
N ALA A 208 9.54 2.02 -10.56
CA ALA A 208 10.41 2.20 -9.41
C ALA A 208 9.64 2.92 -8.30
N CYS A 209 10.18 2.85 -7.09
CA CYS A 209 9.58 3.51 -5.94
C CYS A 209 9.98 4.98 -5.85
N ASN A 210 8.97 5.84 -5.88
CA ASN A 210 9.07 7.25 -5.50
C ASN A 210 8.80 7.36 -4.01
N CYS A 211 9.86 7.46 -3.21
CA CYS A 211 9.76 7.48 -1.75
C CYS A 211 9.16 8.78 -1.24
N ASN A 212 8.32 8.67 -0.21
CA ASN A 212 7.86 9.81 0.56
C ASN A 212 9.05 10.50 1.23
N ILE A 213 8.95 11.82 1.46
CA ILE A 213 9.99 12.57 2.15
C ILE A 213 10.27 11.92 3.51
N GLY A 214 11.55 11.75 3.86
CA GLY A 214 11.95 11.05 5.08
C GLY A 214 12.28 9.57 4.91
N TYR A 215 12.05 9.01 3.73
CA TYR A 215 12.45 7.65 3.37
C TYR A 215 13.40 7.61 2.17
N ASN A 216 14.20 6.56 2.08
CA ASN A 216 15.00 6.25 0.89
C ASN A 216 15.24 4.74 0.70
N GLY A 217 16.04 4.40 -0.31
CA GLY A 217 16.34 3.02 -0.71
C GLY A 217 15.51 2.62 -1.92
N THR A 218 15.89 1.49 -2.54
CA THR A 218 15.21 0.98 -3.75
C THR A 218 13.71 0.75 -3.54
N PHE A 219 13.31 0.37 -2.33
CA PHE A 219 11.93 0.07 -1.96
C PHE A 219 11.44 0.95 -0.82
N CYS A 220 12.04 2.13 -0.61
CA CYS A 220 11.70 3.07 0.47
C CYS A 220 11.77 2.49 1.88
N GLN A 221 12.61 1.48 2.08
CA GLN A 221 12.69 0.72 3.32
C GLN A 221 13.48 1.43 4.43
N ASN A 222 14.31 2.42 4.08
CA ASN A 222 15.16 3.10 5.06
C ASN A 222 14.51 4.41 5.51
N ILE A 223 14.58 4.69 6.80
CA ILE A 223 14.22 5.98 7.37
C ILE A 223 15.46 6.86 7.41
N VAL A 224 15.37 8.08 6.88
CA VAL A 224 16.51 9.01 6.78
C VAL A 224 16.29 10.36 7.45
N SER A 225 15.05 10.69 7.80
CA SER A 225 14.75 11.90 8.60
C SER A 225 13.34 11.83 9.18
N ASN A 226 13.07 12.66 10.19
CA ASN A 226 11.71 12.87 10.72
C ASN A 226 10.78 13.73 9.82
N LYS A 227 11.24 14.12 8.63
CA LYS A 227 10.47 14.99 7.74
C LYS A 227 9.29 14.26 7.10
N CYS A 228 8.19 14.95 6.88
CA CYS A 228 7.00 14.39 6.27
C CYS A 228 6.24 15.45 5.45
N THR A 229 5.43 14.99 4.49
CA THR A 229 4.62 15.87 3.63
C THR A 229 3.17 15.43 3.50
N LEU A 230 2.80 14.27 4.07
CA LEU A 230 1.43 13.76 4.08
C LEU A 230 1.02 13.56 5.52
N GLU A 231 -0.19 14.00 5.90
CA GLU A 231 -0.71 13.85 7.26
C GLU A 231 -0.62 12.41 7.77
N SER A 232 -0.86 11.44 6.89
CA SER A 232 -0.88 10.02 7.22
C SER A 232 0.45 9.26 7.09
N GLN A 233 1.56 9.96 6.83
CA GLN A 233 2.84 9.33 6.50
C GLN A 233 3.56 8.71 7.73
N CYS A 234 3.31 9.27 8.90
CA CYS A 234 4.07 9.00 10.13
C CYS A 234 3.50 7.77 10.82
N GLN A 235 4.14 6.60 10.67
CA GLN A 235 3.64 5.27 11.08
C GLN A 235 2.63 5.23 12.25
N ALA A 236 3.01 5.74 13.42
CA ALA A 236 2.15 5.89 14.59
C ALA A 236 2.24 7.33 15.14
N GLY A 237 1.93 8.28 14.26
CA GLY A 237 1.97 9.70 14.52
C GLY A 237 1.13 10.46 13.51
N THR A 238 1.23 11.78 13.55
CA THR A 238 0.65 12.66 12.53
C THR A 238 1.74 13.57 11.99
N CYS A 239 1.74 13.80 10.68
CA CYS A 239 2.61 14.82 10.12
C CYS A 239 2.05 16.20 10.44
N ASN A 240 2.83 17.03 11.13
CA ASN A 240 2.49 18.43 11.28
C ASN A 240 2.88 19.15 9.98
N LEU A 241 1.91 19.44 9.11
CA LEU A 241 2.15 20.04 7.79
C LEU A 241 2.79 21.44 7.84
N VAL A 242 2.71 22.14 8.99
CA VAL A 242 3.36 23.44 9.18
C VAL A 242 4.84 23.28 9.43
N THR A 243 5.23 22.35 10.31
CA THR A 243 6.65 22.10 10.62
C THR A 243 7.31 21.10 9.65
N GLN A 244 6.49 20.34 8.92
CA GLN A 244 6.88 19.22 8.07
C GLN A 244 7.65 18.13 8.82
N GLU A 245 7.30 17.89 10.08
CA GLU A 245 7.89 16.86 10.92
C GLU A 245 6.82 15.97 11.55
N CYS A 246 7.14 14.69 11.75
CA CYS A 246 6.25 13.76 12.42
C CYS A 246 6.16 14.05 13.92
N GLU A 247 4.94 14.14 14.41
CA GLU A 247 4.61 14.18 15.84
C GLU A 247 4.12 12.80 16.28
N CYS A 248 4.90 12.15 17.13
CA CYS A 248 4.65 10.77 17.53
C CYS A 248 3.64 10.64 18.66
N GLU A 249 2.78 9.63 18.56
CA GLU A 249 1.82 9.32 19.62
C GLU A 249 2.53 8.73 20.85
N GLU A 250 1.85 8.79 21.99
CA GLU A 250 2.36 8.24 23.24
C GLU A 250 2.79 6.77 23.07
N GLY A 251 4.02 6.45 23.47
CA GLY A 251 4.59 5.11 23.33
C GLY A 251 5.35 4.85 22.04
N THR A 252 5.45 5.85 21.16
CA THR A 252 6.25 5.79 19.94
C THR A 252 7.27 6.92 19.89
N THR A 253 8.40 6.70 19.22
CA THR A 253 9.56 7.59 19.22
C THR A 253 10.35 7.52 17.92
N GLY A 254 11.30 8.45 17.77
CA GLY A 254 12.24 8.50 16.66
C GLY A 254 11.63 9.00 15.35
N ASP A 255 12.47 9.06 14.33
CA ASP A 255 12.09 9.52 13.01
C ASP A 255 10.94 8.66 12.45
N GLN A 256 9.96 9.33 11.85
CA GLN A 256 8.76 8.69 11.30
C GLN A 256 7.93 7.89 12.32
N CYS A 257 8.18 8.10 13.63
CA CYS A 257 7.53 7.37 14.72
C CYS A 257 7.72 5.85 14.63
N ALA A 258 8.88 5.43 14.13
CA ALA A 258 9.16 4.03 13.81
C ALA A 258 9.67 3.20 14.98
N PHE A 259 10.04 3.83 16.09
CA PHE A 259 10.47 3.12 17.29
C PHE A 259 9.42 3.18 18.38
N CYS A 260 9.51 2.28 19.34
CA CYS A 260 8.66 2.27 20.51
C CYS A 260 9.39 2.77 21.75
N ASP A 261 8.66 3.34 22.70
CA ASP A 261 9.16 3.71 24.03
C ASP A 261 8.92 2.56 25.01
N PRO A 262 9.96 1.84 25.47
CA PRO A 262 9.79 0.70 26.36
C PRO A 262 9.27 1.08 27.75
N SER A 263 9.31 2.37 28.11
CA SER A 263 8.75 2.87 29.37
C SER A 263 7.26 3.18 29.30
N SER A 264 6.69 3.26 28.09
CA SER A 264 5.29 3.57 27.88
C SER A 264 4.41 2.32 27.91
N THR A 265 3.27 2.43 28.59
CA THR A 265 2.21 1.41 28.54
C THR A 265 1.43 1.40 27.23
N LYS A 266 1.66 2.38 26.36
CA LYS A 266 1.04 2.52 25.03
C LYS A 266 1.91 2.01 23.89
N ALA A 267 3.16 1.65 24.20
CA ALA A 267 4.09 1.10 23.21
C ALA A 267 3.47 -0.09 22.46
N CYS A 268 3.75 -0.17 21.16
CA CYS A 268 3.25 -1.25 20.30
C CYS A 268 1.72 -1.38 20.32
N ASN A 269 1.02 -0.25 20.45
CA ASN A 269 -0.43 -0.16 20.58
C ASN A 269 -1.03 -1.03 21.71
N GLY A 270 -0.20 -1.40 22.70
CA GLY A 270 -0.58 -2.36 23.75
C GLY A 270 -0.84 -3.78 23.25
N ARG A 271 -0.40 -4.11 22.02
CA ARG A 271 -0.54 -5.41 21.34
C ARG A 271 0.81 -6.09 21.08
N GLY A 272 1.84 -5.69 21.84
CA GLY A 272 3.19 -6.16 21.62
C GLY A 272 4.14 -5.77 22.74
N LYS A 273 5.39 -6.21 22.60
CA LYS A 273 6.49 -5.86 23.50
C LYS A 273 7.48 -4.97 22.77
N CYS A 274 7.82 -3.86 23.39
CA CYS A 274 8.90 -3.00 22.92
C CYS A 274 10.24 -3.58 23.36
N VAL A 275 11.09 -3.96 22.41
CA VAL A 275 12.40 -4.60 22.65
C VAL A 275 13.50 -3.86 21.92
N ALA A 276 14.75 -3.95 22.39
CA ALA A 276 15.88 -3.35 21.70
C ALA A 276 15.97 -3.88 20.27
N ALA A 277 16.12 -2.99 19.29
CA ALA A 277 16.35 -3.39 17.91
C ALA A 277 17.63 -4.24 17.84
N PRO A 278 17.62 -5.36 17.07
CA PRO A 278 18.84 -6.09 16.83
C PRO A 278 19.85 -5.13 16.20
N SER A 279 20.98 -4.94 16.87
CA SER A 279 22.05 -4.10 16.35
C SER A 279 22.54 -4.73 15.04
N LEU A 280 22.22 -4.11 13.91
CA LEU A 280 22.86 -4.43 12.64
C LEU A 280 24.32 -4.00 12.77
N THR A 281 25.18 -4.91 13.23
CA THR A 281 26.63 -4.74 13.14
C THR A 281 26.96 -4.75 11.65
N THR A 282 27.09 -3.56 11.07
CA THR A 282 27.67 -3.40 9.75
C THR A 282 29.14 -3.78 9.88
N ASP A 283 29.47 -5.04 9.62
CA ASP A 283 30.86 -5.44 9.42
C ASP A 283 31.35 -4.73 8.16
N VAL A 284 32.00 -3.58 8.38
CA VAL A 284 32.83 -2.91 7.37
C VAL A 284 34.11 -3.74 7.20
N ASN A 285 33.96 -4.98 6.75
CA ASN A 285 35.01 -5.74 6.10
C ASN A 285 34.38 -6.93 5.40
N GLY A 286 34.37 -6.90 4.06
CA GLY A 286 33.82 -7.97 3.25
C GLY A 286 34.54 -9.29 3.51
N THR A 287 33.94 -10.18 4.29
CA THR A 287 34.09 -11.63 4.16
C THR A 287 32.88 -12.29 4.81
N THR A 288 32.00 -12.88 3.99
CA THR A 288 30.87 -13.68 4.48
C THR A 288 31.37 -14.91 5.20
N ASN A 289 31.07 -15.02 6.49
CA ASN A 289 30.93 -16.30 7.18
C ASN A 289 29.83 -16.18 8.23
N ALA A 290 28.62 -16.58 7.82
CA ALA A 290 27.53 -16.83 8.74
C ALA A 290 27.81 -18.16 9.45
N ASN A 291 28.22 -18.11 10.71
CA ASN A 291 28.01 -19.23 11.62
C ASN A 291 27.59 -18.66 12.98
N GLY A 292 26.30 -18.79 13.28
CA GLY A 292 25.75 -18.41 14.58
C GLY A 292 26.35 -19.26 15.68
N THR A 293 26.61 -18.66 16.83
CA THR A 293 26.88 -19.42 18.05
C THR A 293 26.16 -18.73 19.20
N MET A 294 25.19 -19.44 19.75
CA MET A 294 24.47 -19.07 20.97
C MET A 294 25.43 -19.08 22.16
N ASP A 295 25.20 -18.13 23.05
CA ASP A 295 25.88 -17.93 24.32
C ASP A 295 25.53 -19.08 25.30
N SER A 296 26.54 -19.66 25.96
CA SER A 296 26.40 -20.40 27.22
C SER A 296 27.76 -20.59 27.90
N ASP A 297 27.87 -19.88 29.03
CA ASP A 297 28.59 -20.19 30.26
C ASP A 297 30.12 -20.45 30.30
N THR A 298 30.76 -19.51 31.00
CA THR A 298 31.91 -19.58 31.92
C THR A 298 32.23 -20.96 32.55
N THR A 299 33.43 -21.52 32.31
CA THR A 299 34.61 -21.54 33.22
C THR A 299 35.66 -22.62 32.87
N THR A 300 36.93 -22.17 32.84
CA THR A 300 38.20 -22.86 33.20
C THR A 300 38.76 -24.04 32.39
N SER A 301 39.90 -23.77 31.72
CA SER A 301 41.24 -24.41 31.90
C SER A 301 41.93 -24.93 30.63
N ALA A 302 43.04 -24.26 30.33
CA ALA A 302 44.36 -24.76 29.91
C ALA A 302 44.51 -25.89 28.87
N GLY A 303 45.33 -25.61 27.84
CA GLY A 303 46.36 -26.55 27.41
C GLY A 303 46.36 -26.97 25.93
N SER A 304 47.29 -26.35 25.18
CA SER A 304 48.24 -27.00 24.26
C SER A 304 47.81 -27.55 22.88
N ASP A 305 48.56 -27.02 21.92
CA ASP A 305 49.23 -27.69 20.79
C ASP A 305 48.52 -28.00 19.47
N MET A 306 49.23 -27.58 18.42
CA MET A 306 49.01 -27.75 16.99
C MET A 306 49.17 -29.22 16.57
N ASN A 307 48.34 -29.72 15.65
CA ASN A 307 48.87 -30.32 14.42
C ASN A 307 47.83 -30.51 13.29
N MET A 308 48.42 -30.66 12.12
CA MET A 308 47.98 -30.64 10.74
C MET A 308 47.25 -31.92 10.27
N ALA A 309 46.48 -31.72 9.19
CA ALA A 309 46.36 -32.58 7.99
C ALA A 309 45.15 -33.53 7.81
N THR A 310 44.46 -33.25 6.69
CA THR A 310 43.99 -34.14 5.60
C THR A 310 42.77 -35.07 5.76
N VAL A 311 41.86 -34.91 4.77
CA VAL A 311 41.12 -35.92 3.98
C VAL A 311 40.10 -36.79 4.75
N ASP A 312 38.80 -36.65 4.44
CA ASP A 312 38.12 -37.57 3.52
C ASP A 312 36.69 -37.12 3.16
N THR A 313 36.26 -37.61 2.02
CA THR A 313 34.98 -37.48 1.33
C THR A 313 34.05 -38.57 1.85
N VAL A 314 32.84 -38.23 2.33
CA VAL A 314 31.78 -39.22 2.52
C VAL A 314 30.41 -38.60 2.23
N ASP A 315 29.77 -39.11 1.18
CA ASP A 315 28.33 -39.05 0.96
C ASP A 315 27.58 -39.69 2.14
N SER A 316 26.47 -39.10 2.57
CA SER A 316 25.38 -39.88 3.14
C SER A 316 24.05 -39.14 3.03
N GLU A 317 23.17 -39.70 2.20
CA GLU A 317 21.72 -39.54 2.25
C GLU A 317 21.22 -39.89 3.67
N GLY A 318 20.22 -39.14 4.15
CA GLY A 318 19.65 -39.38 5.48
C GLY A 318 18.48 -38.47 5.78
N SER A 319 17.28 -38.92 5.40
CA SER A 319 15.99 -38.32 5.73
C SER A 319 15.81 -38.09 7.23
N GLY A 320 15.41 -36.89 7.60
CA GLY A 320 15.03 -36.53 8.97
C GLY A 320 14.17 -35.28 8.97
N SER A 321 12.86 -35.47 8.84
CA SER A 321 11.85 -34.43 9.05
C SER A 321 11.79 -34.05 10.54
N PRO A 322 11.77 -32.76 10.88
CA PRO A 322 11.02 -32.29 12.02
C PRO A 322 9.91 -31.33 11.59
N THR A 323 8.71 -31.80 11.83
CA THR A 323 7.44 -31.08 11.77
C THR A 323 7.40 -29.91 12.76
N ALA A 324 6.79 -28.82 12.31
CA ALA A 324 6.13 -27.76 13.10
C ALA A 324 7.00 -26.84 13.99
N ALA A 325 7.51 -25.77 13.38
CA ALA A 325 7.49 -24.40 13.91
C ALA A 325 7.98 -23.41 12.82
N ARG A 326 7.25 -23.31 11.69
CA ARG A 326 7.42 -22.19 10.76
C ARG A 326 6.67 -20.99 11.36
N PHE A 327 7.35 -20.27 12.26
CA PHE A 327 6.93 -18.93 12.64
C PHE A 327 7.04 -18.03 11.42
N LEU A 328 5.89 -17.53 10.95
CA LEU A 328 5.77 -16.41 10.03
C LEU A 328 6.36 -15.17 10.72
N MET A 329 7.66 -14.93 10.52
CA MET A 329 8.16 -13.57 10.49
C MET A 329 7.83 -13.04 9.10
N GLU A 330 6.63 -12.51 8.95
CA GLU A 330 6.37 -11.50 7.93
C GLU A 330 7.32 -10.34 8.25
N ALA A 331 8.48 -10.32 7.61
CA ALA A 331 9.46 -9.24 7.69
C ALA A 331 8.97 -8.02 6.91
N VAL A 332 7.70 -7.66 7.08
CA VAL A 332 7.16 -6.40 6.59
C VAL A 332 7.74 -5.33 7.50
N GLY A 333 8.78 -4.65 7.05
CA GLY A 333 9.15 -3.35 7.63
C GLY A 333 10.19 -3.34 8.75
N MET A 334 11.05 -4.36 8.90
CA MET A 334 12.30 -4.08 9.63
C MET A 334 13.08 -3.03 8.82
N ALA A 335 12.95 -1.76 9.23
CA ALA A 335 13.69 -0.66 8.67
C ALA A 335 15.17 -1.04 8.76
N SER A 336 15.76 -1.37 7.61
CA SER A 336 17.20 -1.56 7.55
C SER A 336 17.80 -0.23 7.97
N LEU A 337 18.55 -0.26 9.07
CA LEU A 337 19.23 0.90 9.62
C LEU A 337 20.31 1.33 8.63
N GLY A 338 19.94 2.15 7.64
CA GLY A 338 20.89 2.99 6.94
C GLY A 338 21.54 3.87 8.00
N SER A 339 22.87 3.88 8.07
CA SER A 339 23.64 4.60 9.09
C SER A 339 23.35 6.11 9.03
N THR A 340 22.28 6.56 9.65
CA THR A 340 22.03 7.98 9.92
C THR A 340 22.89 8.39 11.09
N SER A 341 23.53 9.56 10.95
CA SER A 341 24.50 10.16 11.86
C SER A 341 23.96 10.57 13.24
N GLY A 342 22.81 10.04 13.65
CA GLY A 342 22.20 10.20 14.97
C GLY A 342 22.04 8.84 15.63
N GLY A 343 23.07 8.39 16.34
CA GLY A 343 23.11 7.08 17.01
C GLY A 343 22.06 6.94 18.11
N GLY A 344 20.87 6.49 17.74
CA GLY A 344 19.87 5.95 18.65
C GLY A 344 19.73 4.46 18.43
N ASN A 345 20.07 3.64 19.43
CA ASN A 345 19.59 2.26 19.49
C ASN A 345 18.07 2.31 19.65
N GLY A 346 17.33 2.28 18.54
CA GLY A 346 15.87 2.25 18.56
C GLY A 346 15.36 0.97 19.20
N ASN A 347 14.21 1.04 19.88
CA ASN A 347 13.46 -0.15 20.26
C ASN A 347 12.38 -0.40 19.21
N VAL A 348 12.12 -1.67 18.89
CA VAL A 348 11.12 -2.10 17.91
C VAL A 348 10.06 -2.96 18.59
N CYS A 349 8.88 -3.01 17.98
CA CYS A 349 7.79 -3.82 18.47
C CYS A 349 7.90 -5.27 18.03
N VAL A 350 7.70 -6.18 18.99
CA VAL A 350 7.44 -7.59 18.75
C VAL A 350 5.97 -7.83 19.07
N CYS A 351 5.18 -8.07 18.03
CA CYS A 351 3.74 -8.19 18.16
C CYS A 351 3.31 -9.50 18.80
N GLU A 352 2.20 -9.45 19.54
CA GLU A 352 1.51 -10.63 20.02
C GLU A 352 0.89 -11.41 18.86
N SER A 353 0.66 -12.71 19.06
CA SER A 353 0.00 -13.56 18.05
C SER A 353 -1.34 -12.95 17.63
N GLY A 354 -1.55 -12.81 16.32
CA GLY A 354 -2.74 -12.15 15.79
C GLY A 354 -2.52 -10.70 15.36
N TYR A 355 -1.33 -10.12 15.62
CA TYR A 355 -0.98 -8.76 15.22
C TYR A 355 0.32 -8.70 14.40
N THR A 356 0.41 -7.74 13.49
CA THR A 356 1.56 -7.48 12.62
C THR A 356 1.77 -5.98 12.38
N GLY A 357 2.87 -5.63 11.70
CA GLY A 357 3.29 -4.27 11.39
C GLY A 357 4.21 -3.63 12.43
N ASP A 358 4.87 -2.53 12.05
CA ASP A 358 5.93 -1.85 12.81
C ASP A 358 5.50 -1.46 14.25
N GLN A 359 4.20 -1.24 14.46
CA GLN A 359 3.63 -0.85 15.76
C GLN A 359 2.50 -1.79 16.23
N CYS A 360 2.38 -2.98 15.65
CA CYS A 360 1.34 -3.97 15.99
C CYS A 360 -0.10 -3.48 15.83
N THR A 361 -0.32 -2.59 14.86
CA THR A 361 -1.63 -2.01 14.55
C THR A 361 -2.51 -2.94 13.74
N ARG A 362 -1.93 -3.81 12.90
CA ARG A 362 -2.68 -4.66 11.96
C ARG A 362 -3.03 -6.00 12.58
N GLU A 363 -4.30 -6.37 12.55
CA GLU A 363 -4.71 -7.75 12.85
C GLU A 363 -4.42 -8.66 11.66
N VAL A 364 -3.80 -9.82 11.90
CA VAL A 364 -3.71 -10.85 10.87
C VAL A 364 -5.02 -11.63 10.86
N GLU A 365 -5.67 -11.71 9.70
CA GLU A 365 -6.82 -12.60 9.55
C GLU A 365 -6.34 -14.02 9.84
N SER A 366 -6.85 -14.60 10.92
CA SER A 366 -6.59 -16.00 11.22
C SER A 366 -7.17 -16.79 10.06
N SER A 367 -6.32 -17.30 9.18
CA SER A 367 -6.71 -18.24 8.14
C SER A 367 -7.28 -19.47 8.82
N GLY A 368 -8.57 -19.44 9.11
CA GLY A 368 -9.29 -20.53 9.71
C GLY A 368 -9.17 -21.70 8.75
N SER A 369 -8.39 -22.70 9.14
CA SER A 369 -8.48 -24.04 8.56
C SER A 369 -9.84 -24.60 8.95
N GLY A 370 -10.87 -24.18 8.22
CA GLY A 370 -12.24 -24.65 8.35
C GLY A 370 -12.47 -25.73 7.32
N ASP A 371 -12.29 -26.99 7.74
CA ASP A 371 -12.78 -28.15 7.03
C ASP A 371 -14.29 -28.02 6.74
N ASP A 372 -14.61 -28.21 5.46
CA ASP A 372 -15.90 -28.65 4.90
C ASP A 372 -17.22 -28.20 5.56
N LYS A 373 -17.96 -27.34 4.84
CA LYS A 373 -19.39 -27.59 4.60
C LYS A 373 -19.87 -27.02 3.27
N LYS A 374 -19.78 -27.89 2.26
CA LYS A 374 -20.45 -27.82 0.97
C LYS A 374 -21.95 -27.64 1.12
N SER A 375 -22.50 -26.49 0.69
CA SER A 375 -23.91 -26.39 0.32
C SER A 375 -24.19 -25.29 -0.72
N GLY A 376 -24.60 -25.73 -1.91
CA GLY A 376 -25.74 -25.13 -2.61
C GLY A 376 -25.50 -23.94 -3.54
N ARG A 377 -25.13 -24.24 -4.78
CA ARG A 377 -25.36 -23.42 -5.99
C ARG A 377 -26.79 -22.84 -6.03
N ARG A 378 -26.92 -21.52 -6.22
CA ARG A 378 -27.97 -20.89 -7.05
C ARG A 378 -27.41 -19.60 -7.67
N ASN A 379 -27.38 -19.55 -9.00
CA ASN A 379 -27.33 -18.29 -9.77
C ASN A 379 -28.59 -17.47 -9.47
N PRO A 380 -28.45 -16.14 -9.50
CA PRO A 380 -29.38 -15.35 -10.31
C PRO A 380 -28.65 -14.38 -11.23
N SER A 381 -29.00 -14.46 -12.51
CA SER A 381 -28.90 -13.35 -13.45
C SER A 381 -29.92 -12.28 -13.06
N SER A 382 -29.50 -11.03 -12.97
CA SER A 382 -30.13 -9.88 -13.66
C SER A 382 -29.55 -8.57 -13.15
N SER A 383 -28.97 -7.84 -14.10
CA SER A 383 -28.98 -6.39 -14.28
C SER A 383 -29.61 -5.53 -13.18
N ASP A 384 -28.83 -4.58 -12.67
CA ASP A 384 -29.28 -3.20 -12.43
C ASP A 384 -28.06 -2.27 -12.40
N ALA A 385 -27.87 -1.56 -13.51
CA ALA A 385 -26.88 -0.49 -13.64
C ALA A 385 -27.42 0.76 -12.92
N SER A 386 -26.78 1.14 -11.81
CA SER A 386 -26.98 2.44 -11.18
C SER A 386 -25.78 3.33 -11.49
N SER A 387 -25.86 4.07 -12.60
CA SER A 387 -24.92 5.13 -12.93
C SER A 387 -25.12 6.31 -11.96
N ILE A 388 -24.21 6.49 -11.02
CA ILE A 388 -24.13 7.70 -10.21
C ILE A 388 -23.07 8.59 -10.85
N ALA A 389 -23.53 9.61 -11.57
CA ALA A 389 -22.70 10.67 -12.12
C ALA A 389 -22.05 11.45 -10.96
N THR A 390 -20.72 11.44 -10.91
CA THR A 390 -19.96 12.31 -10.01
C THR A 390 -19.30 13.39 -10.85
N SER A 391 -19.58 14.65 -10.50
CA SER A 391 -19.12 15.85 -11.18
C SER A 391 -17.60 16.03 -11.09
N PHE A 392 -16.92 16.14 -12.23
CA PHE A 392 -15.54 16.61 -12.31
C PHE A 392 -15.51 18.14 -12.43
N GLY A 393 -14.68 18.77 -11.60
CA GLY A 393 -14.32 20.17 -11.74
C GLY A 393 -13.39 20.34 -12.94
N VAL A 394 -13.76 21.26 -13.83
CA VAL A 394 -12.97 21.65 -14.99
C VAL A 394 -11.73 22.41 -14.52
N VAL A 395 -10.54 21.87 -14.83
CA VAL A 395 -9.29 22.63 -14.78
C VAL A 395 -9.18 23.41 -16.09
N ALA A 396 -9.53 24.69 -16.06
CA ALA A 396 -9.16 25.64 -17.09
C ALA A 396 -7.83 26.31 -16.67
N ALA A 397 -6.72 25.86 -17.26
CA ALA A 397 -5.44 26.55 -17.13
C ALA A 397 -5.51 27.90 -17.87
N ALA A 398 -5.43 29.01 -17.13
CA ALA A 398 -5.28 30.34 -17.70
C ALA A 398 -3.79 30.63 -17.91
N PHE A 399 -3.30 30.42 -19.13
CA PHE A 399 -2.04 31.03 -19.59
C PHE A 399 -2.30 32.48 -20.01
N ALA A 400 -1.63 33.42 -19.36
CA ALA A 400 -1.42 34.77 -19.88
C ALA A 400 0.05 35.20 -19.65
N PHE A 401 0.72 35.45 -20.76
CA PHE A 401 2.10 35.89 -20.94
C PHE A 401 2.52 37.08 -20.08
N ALA A 402 3.81 37.10 -19.70
CA ALA A 402 4.62 38.33 -19.75
C ALA A 402 6.11 38.00 -19.92
N VAL A 403 6.53 37.74 -21.16
CA VAL A 403 7.92 37.96 -21.60
C VAL A 403 8.02 39.41 -22.03
N TRP A 404 8.69 40.24 -21.22
CA TRP A 404 9.39 41.44 -21.67
C TRP A 404 10.44 41.87 -20.63
N ASN A 405 11.68 41.48 -20.88
CA ASN A 405 12.84 42.39 -20.92
C ASN A 405 13.97 41.75 -21.72
#